data_AF-A0A2E5AIW9-F1
#
_entry.id   AF-A0A2E5AIW9-F1
#
_cell.length_a   1.000
_cell.length_b   1.000
_cell.length_c   1.000
_cell.angle_alpha   90.00
_cell.angle_beta   90.00
_cell.angle_gamma   90.00
#
_symmetry.space_group_name_H-M   'P 1'
#
loop_
_entity.id
_entity.type
_entity.pdbx_description
1 polymer ?
#
loop_
_entity_poly.entity_id
_entity_poly.type
_entity_poly.pdbx_seq_one_letter_code
_entity_poly.pdbx_strand_id
1 'polypeptide(L)'
;MKFRLTISLVFIVQISFSQVKEHKYLGSIVPENNIPMSFSLDLIEKNGIVSGYSITNHGTKDETKSEIQGVYFKDDKSFQLQE
;
A
#
# COMPACT_ATOMS: atom_id res chain seq x y z
N MET A 1 3.53 -29.58 35.29
CA MET A 1 2.57 -28.57 34.79
C MET A 1 3.22 -27.25 34.37
N LYS A 2 4.30 -26.79 35.02
CA LYS A 2 4.96 -25.50 34.71
C LYS A 2 5.44 -25.36 33.26
N PHE A 3 6.08 -26.38 32.68
CA PHE A 3 6.57 -26.37 31.29
C PHE A 3 5.48 -26.39 30.22
N ARG A 4 4.30 -26.97 30.50
CA ARG A 4 3.19 -27.03 29.54
C ARG A 4 2.60 -25.64 29.26
N LEU A 5 2.52 -24.81 30.31
CA LEU A 5 2.10 -23.42 30.19
C LEU A 5 3.11 -22.58 29.39
N THR A 6 4.41 -22.82 29.59
CA THR A 6 5.46 -22.09 28.86
C THR A 6 5.43 -22.42 27.36
N ILE A 7 5.25 -23.70 27.01
CA ILE A 7 5.12 -24.13 25.61
C ILE A 7 3.87 -23.52 24.95
N SER A 8 2.74 -23.48 25.66
CA SER A 8 1.50 -22.85 25.16
C SER A 8 1.66 -21.36 24.89
N LEU A 9 2.50 -20.66 25.67
CA LEU A 9 2.74 -19.22 25.51
C LEU A 9 3.58 -18.91 24.26
N VAL A 10 4.52 -19.79 23.89
CA VAL A 10 5.36 -19.64 22.69
C VAL A 10 4.53 -19.76 21.40
N PHE A 11 3.49 -20.60 21.38
CA PHE A 11 2.62 -20.75 20.21
C PHE A 11 1.72 -19.53 19.94
N ILE A 12 1.34 -18.76 20.98
CA ILE A 12 0.48 -17.57 20.82
C ILE A 12 1.24 -16.40 20.16
N VAL A 13 2.56 -16.29 20.35
CA VAL A 13 3.36 -15.18 19.80
C VAL A 13 3.49 -15.28 18.26
N GLN A 14 3.30 -16.46 17.67
CA GLN A 14 3.45 -16.66 16.22
C GLN A 14 2.26 -16.12 15.39
N ILE A 15 1.13 -15.81 16.02
CA ILE A 15 -0.11 -15.40 15.32
C ILE A 15 -0.14 -13.88 15.04
N SER A 16 0.85 -13.11 15.54
CA SER A 16 0.81 -11.64 15.51
C SER A 16 1.49 -10.96 14.31
N PHE A 17 1.85 -11.68 13.24
CA PHE A 17 2.63 -11.11 12.13
C PHE A 17 1.83 -10.62 10.91
N SER A 18 0.61 -10.10 11.09
CA SER A 18 -0.07 -9.36 10.01
C SER A 18 0.47 -7.93 9.92
N GLN A 19 1.66 -7.76 9.34
CA GLN A 19 2.25 -6.43 9.12
C GLN A 19 1.49 -5.69 8.02
N VAL A 20 0.96 -4.51 8.36
CA VAL A 20 0.45 -3.55 7.37
C VAL A 20 1.66 -2.98 6.64
N LYS A 21 1.67 -3.04 5.30
CA LYS A 21 2.78 -2.50 4.50
C LYS A 21 2.34 -1.23 3.80
N GLU A 22 3.14 -0.18 3.93
CA GLU A 22 2.97 1.05 3.17
C GLU A 22 3.84 1.01 1.92
N HIS A 23 3.26 1.39 0.78
CA HIS A 23 3.96 1.58 -0.48
C HIS A 23 3.74 3.00 -0.95
N LYS A 24 4.81 3.78 -1.09
CA LYS A 24 4.76 5.18 -1.52
C LYS A 24 5.57 5.34 -2.80
N TYR A 25 4.94 5.89 -3.82
CA TYR A 25 5.56 6.15 -5.13
C TYR A 25 5.42 7.62 -5.47
N LEU A 26 6.43 8.15 -6.14
CA LEU A 26 6.45 9.51 -6.68
C LEU A 26 6.92 9.44 -8.12
N GLY A 27 6.28 10.21 -8.98
CA GLY A 27 6.59 10.27 -10.40
C GLY A 27 5.99 11.51 -11.05
N SER A 28 5.91 11.46 -12.37
CA SER A 28 5.30 12.52 -13.16
C SER A 28 4.49 11.92 -14.31
N ILE A 29 3.33 12.50 -14.57
CA ILE A 29 2.56 12.22 -15.78
C ILE A 29 2.98 13.26 -16.81
N VAL A 30 3.36 12.80 -18.00
CA VAL A 30 3.64 13.66 -19.17
C VAL A 30 2.48 13.49 -20.15
N PRO A 31 1.45 14.34 -20.09
CA PRO A 31 0.37 14.34 -21.07
C PRO A 31 0.84 14.85 -22.43
N GLU A 32 0.02 14.66 -23.47
CA GLU A 32 0.35 15.03 -24.86
C GLU A 32 0.66 16.53 -25.07
N ASN A 33 0.24 17.39 -24.14
CA ASN A 33 0.59 18.81 -24.15
C ASN A 33 2.03 19.08 -23.64
N ASN A 34 2.78 18.04 -23.29
CA ASN A 34 4.15 18.05 -22.81
C ASN A 34 4.38 18.86 -21.52
N ILE A 35 3.35 19.11 -20.72
CA ILE A 35 3.47 19.77 -19.43
C ILE A 35 3.48 18.71 -18.32
N PRO A 36 4.63 18.40 -17.69
CA PRO A 36 4.68 17.39 -16.64
C PRO A 36 3.85 17.80 -15.43
N MET A 37 3.08 16.84 -14.91
CA MET A 37 2.31 16.98 -13.68
C MET A 37 2.89 16.04 -12.63
N SER A 38 3.01 16.50 -11.38
CA SER A 38 3.43 15.62 -10.29
C SER A 38 2.38 14.53 -10.07
N PHE A 39 2.84 13.31 -9.79
CA PHE A 39 1.98 12.18 -9.47
C PHE A 39 2.56 11.43 -8.26
N SER A 40 1.74 11.13 -7.27
CA SER A 40 2.11 10.26 -6.16
C SER A 40 1.04 9.20 -5.92
N LEU A 41 1.48 8.06 -5.40
CA LEU A 41 0.62 6.94 -5.06
C LEU A 41 0.99 6.46 -3.65
N ASP A 42 0.03 6.57 -2.74
CA ASP A 42 0.16 6.13 -1.35
C ASP A 42 -0.77 4.93 -1.13
N LEU A 43 -0.21 3.73 -0.95
CA LEU A 43 -0.95 2.48 -0.79
C LEU A 43 -0.67 1.83 0.56
N ILE A 44 -1.72 1.22 1.11
CA ILE A 44 -1.66 0.38 2.29
C ILE A 44 -2.06 -1.04 1.89
N GLU A 45 -1.15 -2.00 2.05
CA GLU A 45 -1.38 -3.43 1.83
C GLU A 45 -1.69 -4.12 3.16
N LYS A 46 -2.81 -4.87 3.16
CA LYS A 46 -3.17 -5.78 4.24
C LYS A 46 -3.67 -7.10 3.65
N ASN A 47 -2.88 -8.16 3.82
CA ASN A 47 -3.22 -9.51 3.37
C ASN A 47 -3.52 -9.61 1.86
N GLY A 48 -2.77 -8.89 1.03
CA GLY A 48 -2.91 -8.88 -0.42
C GLY A 48 -3.97 -7.92 -0.94
N ILE A 49 -4.79 -7.31 -0.08
CA ILE A 49 -5.70 -6.23 -0.46
C ILE A 49 -4.98 -4.90 -0.29
N VAL A 50 -5.05 -4.04 -1.31
CA VAL A 50 -4.48 -2.70 -1.27
C VAL A 50 -5.56 -1.64 -1.36
N SER A 51 -5.37 -0.56 -0.61
CA SER A 51 -6.22 0.63 -0.65
C SER A 51 -5.35 1.86 -0.42
N GLY A 52 -5.75 3.01 -0.97
CA GLY A 52 -4.92 4.20 -0.86
C GLY A 52 -5.41 5.35 -1.71
N TYR A 53 -4.48 6.22 -2.10
CA TYR A 53 -4.78 7.39 -2.91
C TYR A 53 -3.76 7.58 -4.04
N SER A 54 -4.26 7.98 -5.20
CA SER A 54 -3.48 8.66 -6.22
C SER A 54 -3.64 10.17 -6.05
N ILE A 55 -2.57 10.92 -6.23
CA ILE A 55 -2.57 12.38 -6.11
C ILE A 55 -1.83 12.95 -7.31
N THR A 56 -2.46 13.88 -8.04
CA THR A 56 -1.81 14.67 -9.09
C THR A 56 -1.68 16.12 -8.68
N ASN A 57 -0.62 16.79 -9.12
CA ASN A 57 -0.36 18.21 -8.82
C ASN A 57 -0.35 18.53 -7.31
N HIS A 58 0.27 17.63 -6.52
CA HIS A 58 0.29 17.71 -5.07
C HIS A 58 0.78 19.07 -4.55
N GLY A 59 0.02 19.66 -3.62
CA GLY A 59 0.34 20.95 -2.99
C GLY A 59 0.09 22.18 -3.87
N THR A 60 -0.57 22.02 -5.02
CA THR A 60 -0.97 23.14 -5.89
C THR A 60 -2.48 23.40 -5.83
N LYS A 61 -2.94 24.49 -6.46
CA LYS A 61 -4.38 24.80 -6.56
C LYS A 61 -5.18 23.77 -7.37
N ASP A 62 -4.49 23.01 -8.25
CA ASP A 62 -5.08 22.06 -9.18
C ASP A 62 -4.83 20.60 -8.70
N GLU A 63 -4.61 20.42 -7.40
CA GLU A 63 -4.45 19.09 -6.80
C GLU A 63 -5.72 18.25 -7.03
N THR A 64 -5.54 17.04 -7.55
CA THR A 64 -6.61 16.04 -7.63
C THR A 64 -6.18 14.83 -6.83
N LYS A 65 -7.12 14.27 -6.06
CA LYS A 65 -6.90 13.11 -5.22
C LYS A 65 -8.02 12.10 -5.45
N SER A 66 -7.66 10.89 -5.84
CA SER A 66 -8.59 9.80 -6.08
C SER A 66 -8.29 8.62 -5.17
N GLU A 67 -9.33 7.93 -4.73
CA GLU A 67 -9.18 6.67 -4.00
C GLU A 67 -8.76 5.57 -4.96
N ILE A 68 -7.85 4.69 -4.51
CA ILE A 68 -7.39 3.55 -5.27
C ILE A 68 -7.61 2.30 -4.43
N GLN A 69 -8.13 1.25 -5.05
CA GLN A 69 -8.27 -0.08 -4.46
C GLN A 69 -7.65 -1.13 -5.38
N GLY A 70 -7.34 -2.31 -4.85
CA GLY A 70 -6.77 -3.36 -5.69
C GLY A 70 -6.23 -4.54 -4.91
N VAL A 71 -5.37 -5.29 -5.60
CA VAL A 71 -4.66 -6.45 -5.05
C VAL A 71 -3.15 -6.35 -5.27
N TYR A 72 -2.39 -6.85 -4.30
CA TYR A 72 -0.93 -7.00 -4.37
C TYR A 72 -0.54 -8.47 -4.46
N PHE A 73 0.16 -8.82 -5.53
CA PHE A 73 0.67 -10.17 -5.77
C PHE A 73 2.08 -10.28 -5.17
N LYS A 74 2.21 -11.07 -4.10
CA LYS A 74 3.48 -11.20 -3.35
C LYS A 74 4.58 -11.92 -4.15
N ASP A 75 4.19 -12.85 -5.02
CA ASP A 75 5.10 -13.73 -5.74
C ASP A 75 5.93 -12.97 -6.79
N ASP A 76 5.31 -12.03 -7.50
CA ASP A 76 5.93 -11.21 -8.55
C ASP A 76 6.14 -9.75 -8.12
N LYS A 77 5.68 -9.37 -6.92
CA LYS A 77 5.71 -8.00 -6.38
C LYS A 77 4.96 -7.00 -7.26
N SER A 78 3.86 -7.43 -7.89
CA SER A 78 3.05 -6.60 -8.77
C SER A 78 1.74 -6.14 -8.11
N PHE A 79 1.14 -5.10 -8.68
CA PHE A 79 -0.15 -4.55 -8.24
C PHE A 79 -1.14 -4.60 -9.40
N GLN A 80 -2.39 -4.93 -9.09
CA GLN A 80 -3.52 -4.64 -9.95
C GLN A 80 -4.40 -3.62 -9.23
N LEU A 81 -4.47 -2.41 -9.78
CA LEU A 81 -5.13 -1.25 -9.18
C LEU A 81 -6.35 -0.83 -9.99
N GLN A 82 -7.35 -0.33 -9.29
CA GLN A 82 -8.55 0.29 -9.83
C GLN A 82 -8.82 1.59 -9.07
N GLU A 83 -9.15 2.63 -9.83
CA GLU A 83 -9.66 3.91 -9.35
C GLU A 83 -11.20 3.90 -9.31
#